data_AF-A0A3D5SA96-F1
#
_entry.id   AF-A0A3D5SA96-F1
#
_cell.length_a   1.000
_cell.length_b   1.000
_cell.length_c   1.000
_cell.angle_alpha   90.00
_cell.angle_beta   90.00
_cell.angle_gamma   90.00
#
_symmetry.space_group_name_H-M   'P 1'
#
loop_
_entity.id
_entity.type
_entity.pdbx_description
1 polymer ?
#
loop_
_entity_poly.entity_id
_entity_poly.type
_entity_poly.pdbx_seq_one_letter_code
_entity_poly.pdbx_strand_id
1 'polypeptide(L)'
;MNSNSNFLKKLDIFLLILFPLISVTLSLFFKVNFLTSILLFYGLPSLWFSIRTSRQILKTFIFSLFISIPFGLIADYIATVDRAWLITSTVFPFRIFGVVPIEDLIWGFFVVYSTVIVYEHFLDKGKHELIDKRMKYLMWPLLSVLSLFLITFFTKPEILNLKFAYLYIGLFFFLLPTVSMLSFFPRLTL
;
A
#
# COMPACT_ATOMS: atom_id res chain seq x y z
N MET A 1 32.99 14.07 1.77
CA MET A 1 31.76 13.54 1.14
C MET A 1 31.61 14.18 -0.24
N ASN A 2 31.49 13.38 -1.30
CA ASN A 2 31.51 13.82 -2.70
C ASN A 2 30.32 14.75 -3.03
N SER A 3 30.55 15.93 -3.62
CA SER A 3 29.49 16.90 -3.95
C SER A 3 28.37 16.31 -4.82
N ASN A 4 28.72 15.38 -5.72
CA ASN A 4 27.79 14.64 -6.57
C ASN A 4 26.73 13.84 -5.79
N SER A 5 27.05 13.34 -4.59
CA SER A 5 26.10 12.59 -3.77
C SER A 5 25.00 13.50 -3.20
N ASN A 6 25.34 14.74 -2.86
CA ASN A 6 24.39 15.69 -2.30
C ASN A 6 23.43 16.23 -3.36
N PHE A 7 23.92 16.48 -4.59
CA PHE A 7 23.08 16.90 -5.69
C PHE A 7 22.03 15.84 -6.04
N LEU A 8 22.45 14.59 -6.20
CA LEU A 8 21.55 13.48 -6.50
C LEU A 8 20.46 13.31 -5.44
N LYS A 9 20.80 13.42 -4.15
CA LYS A 9 19.80 13.34 -3.08
C LYS A 9 18.77 14.47 -3.16
N LYS A 10 19.20 15.70 -3.49
CA LYS A 10 18.29 16.83 -3.68
C LYS A 10 17.36 16.61 -4.88
N LEU A 11 17.89 16.07 -5.97
CA LEU A 11 17.10 15.68 -7.14
C LEU A 11 16.06 14.61 -6.78
N ASP A 12 16.47 13.56 -6.05
CA ASP A 12 15.58 12.48 -5.63
C ASP A 12 14.41 13.01 -4.76
N ILE A 13 14.68 13.94 -3.84
CA ILE A 13 13.63 14.61 -3.03
C ILE A 13 12.75 15.52 -3.90
N PHE A 14 13.35 16.29 -4.79
CA PHE A 14 12.62 17.16 -5.70
C PHE A 14 11.65 16.35 -6.59
N LEU A 15 12.11 15.23 -7.13
CA LEU A 15 11.28 14.32 -7.93
C LEU A 15 10.17 13.67 -7.10
N LEU A 16 10.44 13.29 -5.84
CA LEU A 16 9.41 12.75 -4.94
C LEU A 16 8.23 13.73 -4.76
N ILE A 17 8.52 15.03 -4.70
CA ILE A 17 7.50 16.09 -4.62
C ILE A 17 6.87 16.35 -5.99
N LEU A 18 7.67 16.35 -7.05
CA LEU A 18 7.22 16.69 -8.40
C LEU A 18 6.29 15.62 -8.99
N PHE A 19 6.55 14.33 -8.74
CA PHE A 19 5.73 13.23 -9.24
C PHE A 19 4.24 13.41 -8.93
N PRO A 20 3.80 13.51 -7.66
CA PRO A 20 2.37 13.67 -7.37
C PRO A 20 1.77 14.95 -7.93
N LEU A 21 2.53 16.05 -8.02
CA LEU A 21 2.04 17.30 -8.63
C LEU A 21 1.76 17.13 -10.13
N ILE A 22 2.68 16.47 -10.85
CA ILE A 22 2.48 16.14 -12.27
C ILE A 22 1.33 15.15 -12.41
N SER A 23 1.26 14.11 -11.58
CA SER A 23 0.20 13.11 -11.63
C SER A 23 -1.19 13.71 -11.41
N VAL A 24 -1.36 14.60 -10.42
CA VAL A 24 -2.61 15.35 -10.23
C VAL A 24 -2.95 16.16 -11.48
N THR A 25 -1.99 16.91 -12.01
CA THR A 25 -2.22 17.78 -13.18
C THR A 25 -2.65 16.97 -14.39
N LEU A 26 -1.93 15.89 -14.70
CA LEU A 26 -2.23 15.01 -15.82
C LEU A 26 -3.56 14.27 -15.62
N SER A 27 -3.82 13.73 -14.42
CA SER A 27 -5.06 13.02 -14.13
C SER A 27 -6.28 13.93 -14.27
N LEU A 28 -6.20 15.19 -13.80
CA LEU A 28 -7.30 16.15 -13.92
C LEU A 28 -7.48 16.65 -15.35
N PHE A 29 -6.39 16.98 -16.04
CA PHE A 29 -6.45 17.55 -17.40
C PHE A 29 -6.92 16.51 -18.43
N PHE A 30 -6.38 15.29 -18.37
CA PHE A 30 -6.70 14.23 -19.32
C PHE A 30 -7.84 13.30 -18.87
N LYS A 31 -8.39 13.51 -17.65
CA LYS A 31 -9.43 12.66 -17.05
C LYS A 31 -9.08 11.17 -17.15
N VAL A 32 -7.85 10.85 -16.76
CA VAL A 32 -7.31 9.50 -16.94
C VAL A 32 -8.07 8.47 -16.09
N ASN A 33 -8.11 7.23 -16.55
CA ASN A 33 -8.76 6.14 -15.82
C ASN A 33 -8.00 5.76 -14.53
N PHE A 34 -8.61 4.87 -13.74
CA PHE A 34 -8.07 4.46 -12.45
C PHE A 34 -6.67 3.84 -12.59
N LEU A 35 -6.49 2.84 -13.46
CA LEU A 35 -5.17 2.24 -13.73
C LEU A 35 -4.10 3.26 -14.10
N THR A 36 -4.39 4.18 -15.03
CA THR A 36 -3.44 5.22 -15.43
C THR A 36 -3.09 6.13 -14.25
N SER A 37 -4.06 6.46 -13.39
CA SER A 37 -3.79 7.22 -12.17
C SER A 37 -2.87 6.45 -11.22
N ILE A 38 -3.08 5.14 -11.02
CA ILE A 38 -2.17 4.31 -10.20
C ILE A 38 -0.73 4.40 -10.73
N LEU A 39 -0.55 4.24 -12.04
CA LEU A 39 0.77 4.29 -12.66
C LEU A 39 1.42 5.66 -12.55
N LEU A 40 0.64 6.75 -12.71
CA LEU A 40 1.16 8.11 -12.56
C LEU A 40 1.58 8.38 -11.10
N PHE A 41 0.72 8.06 -10.13
CA PHE A 41 0.96 8.40 -8.72
C PHE A 41 1.99 7.50 -8.04
N TYR A 42 2.03 6.22 -8.41
CA TYR A 42 2.84 5.23 -7.70
C TYR A 42 3.79 4.47 -8.62
N GLY A 43 3.38 4.19 -9.86
CA GLY A 43 4.23 3.51 -10.85
C GLY A 43 5.48 4.30 -11.23
N LEU A 44 5.34 5.55 -11.64
CA LEU A 44 6.46 6.42 -12.01
C LEU A 44 7.47 6.64 -10.87
N PRO A 45 7.06 7.08 -9.66
CA PRO A 45 8.02 7.24 -8.57
C PRO A 45 8.66 5.90 -8.18
N SER A 46 7.90 4.81 -8.10
CA SER A 46 8.46 3.51 -7.75
C SER A 46 9.48 3.01 -8.78
N LEU A 47 9.25 3.26 -10.08
CA LEU A 47 10.20 2.93 -11.14
C LEU A 47 11.48 3.75 -11.01
N TRP A 48 11.36 5.06 -10.78
CA TRP A 48 12.52 5.92 -10.54
C TRP A 48 13.37 5.41 -9.37
N PHE A 49 12.75 5.19 -8.20
CA PHE A 49 13.47 4.71 -7.02
C PHE A 49 13.97 3.27 -7.14
N SER A 50 13.31 2.43 -7.93
CA SER A 50 13.80 1.08 -8.23
C SER A 50 15.10 1.13 -9.02
N ILE A 51 15.23 2.02 -10.02
CA ILE A 51 16.49 2.21 -10.77
C ILE A 51 17.60 2.68 -9.82
N ARG A 52 17.28 3.58 -8.90
CA ARG A 52 18.24 4.16 -7.94
C ARG A 52 18.62 3.19 -6.82
N THR A 53 17.77 2.22 -6.50
CA THR A 53 17.91 1.27 -5.39
C THR A 53 17.71 -0.17 -5.88
N SER A 54 18.36 -0.55 -6.98
CA SER A 54 18.12 -1.81 -7.69
C SER A 54 18.28 -3.07 -6.83
N ARG A 55 19.21 -3.03 -5.86
CA ARG A 55 19.47 -4.14 -4.93
C ARG A 55 18.28 -4.50 -4.05
N GLN A 56 17.34 -3.57 -3.83
CA GLN A 56 16.19 -3.77 -2.93
C GLN A 56 14.90 -4.12 -3.67
N ILE A 57 14.91 -4.17 -5.01
CA ILE A 57 13.71 -4.40 -5.84
C ILE A 57 13.03 -5.72 -5.46
N LEU A 58 13.75 -6.85 -5.50
CA LEU A 58 13.14 -8.17 -5.30
C LEU A 58 12.52 -8.30 -3.91
N LYS A 59 13.25 -7.84 -2.89
CA LYS A 59 12.79 -7.79 -1.49
C LYS A 59 11.53 -6.95 -1.34
N THR A 60 11.54 -5.74 -1.89
CA THR A 60 10.42 -4.80 -1.83
C THR A 60 9.21 -5.35 -2.58
N PHE A 61 9.44 -5.98 -3.74
CA PHE A 61 8.43 -6.62 -4.56
C PHE A 61 7.70 -7.73 -3.80
N ILE A 62 8.47 -8.68 -3.25
CA ILE A 62 7.92 -9.81 -2.49
C ILE A 62 7.15 -9.31 -1.26
N PHE A 63 7.74 -8.40 -0.49
CA PHE A 63 7.08 -7.81 0.67
C PHE A 63 5.76 -7.14 0.27
N SER A 64 5.77 -6.35 -0.80
CA SER A 64 4.58 -5.63 -1.25
C SER A 64 3.46 -6.57 -1.68
N LEU A 65 3.77 -7.65 -2.40
CA LEU A 65 2.78 -8.68 -2.74
C LEU A 65 2.17 -9.33 -1.49
N PHE A 66 3.00 -9.72 -0.52
CA PHE A 66 2.55 -10.38 0.69
C PHE A 66 1.65 -9.51 1.57
N ILE A 67 1.86 -8.19 1.54
CA ILE A 67 1.04 -7.25 2.30
C ILE A 67 -0.21 -6.86 1.52
N SER A 68 -0.06 -6.50 0.23
CA SER A 68 -1.14 -5.93 -0.54
C SER A 68 -2.23 -6.94 -0.89
N ILE A 69 -1.89 -8.21 -1.13
CA ILE A 69 -2.88 -9.21 -1.50
C ILE A 69 -3.85 -9.48 -0.34
N PRO A 70 -3.42 -9.86 0.88
CA PRO A 70 -4.34 -10.09 1.98
C PRO A 70 -5.07 -8.82 2.38
N PHE A 71 -4.34 -7.71 2.53
CA PHE A 71 -4.92 -6.49 3.07
C PHE A 71 -5.86 -5.81 2.06
N GLY A 72 -5.41 -5.66 0.81
CA GLY A 72 -6.21 -5.06 -0.25
C GLY A 72 -7.46 -5.86 -0.53
N LEU A 73 -7.35 -7.19 -0.70
CA LEU A 73 -8.51 -8.02 -1.01
C LEU A 73 -9.59 -7.95 0.07
N ILE A 74 -9.20 -8.01 1.35
CA ILE A 74 -10.14 -7.98 2.48
C ILE A 74 -10.74 -6.59 2.63
N ALA A 75 -9.90 -5.55 2.64
CA ALA A 75 -10.36 -4.18 2.82
C ALA A 75 -11.28 -3.75 1.67
N ASP A 76 -10.86 -3.95 0.42
CA ASP A 76 -11.62 -3.49 -0.75
C ASP A 76 -12.90 -4.28 -0.94
N TYR A 77 -12.93 -5.56 -0.59
CA TYR A 77 -14.17 -6.33 -0.60
C TYR A 77 -15.19 -5.73 0.37
N ILE A 78 -14.79 -5.52 1.62
CA ILE A 78 -15.65 -4.95 2.65
C ILE A 78 -16.11 -3.54 2.25
N ALA A 79 -15.20 -2.72 1.70
CA ALA A 79 -15.46 -1.36 1.23
C ALA A 79 -16.45 -1.28 0.07
N THR A 80 -16.37 -2.24 -0.84
CA THR A 80 -17.24 -2.26 -2.00
C THR A 80 -18.63 -2.72 -1.58
N VAL A 81 -18.72 -3.70 -0.66
CA VAL A 81 -19.98 -4.19 -0.10
C VAL A 81 -20.69 -3.13 0.74
N ASP A 82 -19.96 -2.36 1.56
CA ASP A 82 -20.54 -1.27 2.37
C ASP A 82 -20.73 0.05 1.58
N ARG A 83 -20.27 0.09 0.32
CA ARG A 83 -20.30 1.25 -0.60
C ARG A 83 -19.41 2.42 -0.19
N ALA A 84 -18.47 2.25 0.72
CA ALA A 84 -17.48 3.27 1.08
C ALA A 84 -16.45 3.50 -0.04
N TRP A 85 -16.17 2.47 -0.85
CA TRP A 85 -15.24 2.56 -1.97
C TRP A 85 -15.85 1.92 -3.22
N LEU A 86 -16.24 2.75 -4.18
CA LEU A 86 -16.86 2.30 -5.42
C LEU A 86 -16.10 2.83 -6.63
N ILE A 87 -15.42 1.92 -7.32
CA ILE A 87 -14.76 2.22 -8.59
C ILE A 87 -15.71 1.89 -9.73
N THR A 88 -16.18 2.95 -10.39
CA THR A 88 -17.17 2.90 -11.47
C THR A 88 -16.52 2.75 -12.86
N SER A 89 -15.26 3.16 -13.02
CA SER A 89 -14.53 3.10 -14.28
C SER A 89 -13.22 2.33 -14.10
N THR A 90 -13.14 1.18 -14.76
CA THR A 90 -11.96 0.30 -14.80
C THR A 90 -11.62 0.01 -16.25
N VAL A 91 -10.34 -0.15 -16.53
CA VAL A 91 -9.81 -0.65 -17.82
C VAL A 91 -10.12 -2.14 -17.96
N PHE A 92 -9.93 -2.89 -16.87
CA PHE A 92 -10.20 -4.32 -16.87
C PHE A 92 -11.65 -4.61 -16.46
N PRO A 93 -12.37 -5.48 -17.20
CA PRO A 93 -13.73 -5.88 -16.82
C PRO A 93 -13.76 -6.90 -15.68
N PHE A 94 -12.60 -7.45 -15.30
CA PHE A 94 -12.50 -8.53 -14.32
C PHE A 94 -12.58 -8.01 -12.88
N ARG A 95 -13.45 -8.64 -12.09
CA ARG A 95 -13.62 -8.38 -10.65
C ARG A 95 -13.44 -9.67 -9.86
N ILE A 96 -12.58 -9.64 -8.86
CA ILE A 96 -12.36 -10.73 -7.91
C ILE A 96 -13.63 -10.88 -7.08
N PHE A 97 -14.12 -12.13 -6.99
CA PHE A 97 -15.40 -12.47 -6.37
C PHE A 97 -16.61 -11.73 -6.97
N GLY A 98 -16.48 -11.17 -8.18
CA GLY A 98 -17.51 -10.34 -8.81
C GLY A 98 -17.65 -8.94 -8.20
N VAL A 99 -16.82 -8.57 -7.22
CA VAL A 99 -16.96 -7.33 -6.43
C VAL A 99 -15.75 -6.42 -6.62
N VAL A 100 -14.55 -6.90 -6.29
CA VAL A 100 -13.33 -6.08 -6.21
C VAL A 100 -12.65 -6.00 -7.57
N PRO A 101 -12.51 -4.81 -8.19
CA PRO A 101 -11.68 -4.63 -9.38
C PRO A 101 -10.27 -5.20 -9.22
N ILE A 102 -9.74 -5.86 -10.26
CA ILE A 102 -8.33 -6.28 -10.23
C ILE A 102 -7.36 -5.09 -10.09
N GLU A 103 -7.78 -3.91 -10.55
CA GLU A 103 -7.02 -2.67 -10.44
C GLU A 103 -6.79 -2.24 -9.00
N ASP A 104 -7.68 -2.60 -8.06
CA ASP A 104 -7.50 -2.30 -6.64
C ASP A 104 -6.34 -3.10 -6.05
N LEU A 105 -6.14 -4.37 -6.46
CA LEU A 105 -4.95 -5.12 -6.07
C LEU A 105 -3.67 -4.52 -6.66
N ILE A 106 -3.72 -4.03 -7.90
CA ILE A 106 -2.61 -3.33 -8.54
C ILE A 106 -2.30 -2.04 -7.77
N TRP A 107 -3.32 -1.28 -7.40
CA TRP A 107 -3.20 -0.08 -6.58
C TRP A 107 -2.56 -0.39 -5.23
N GLY A 108 -3.10 -1.35 -4.48
CA GLY A 108 -2.57 -1.76 -3.18
C GLY A 108 -1.10 -2.21 -3.27
N PHE A 109 -0.76 -2.98 -4.31
CA PHE A 109 0.63 -3.37 -4.57
C PHE A 109 1.53 -2.15 -4.77
N PHE A 110 1.16 -1.23 -5.67
CA PHE A 110 1.98 -0.06 -5.99
C PHE A 110 2.09 0.93 -4.84
N VAL A 111 1.04 1.08 -4.02
CA VAL A 111 1.08 1.92 -2.80
C VAL A 111 2.11 1.39 -1.83
N VAL A 112 2.05 0.08 -1.51
CA VAL A 112 3.00 -0.55 -0.59
C VAL A 112 4.41 -0.52 -1.18
N TYR A 113 4.57 -0.91 -2.45
CA TYR A 113 5.85 -0.97 -3.12
C TYR A 113 6.53 0.39 -3.21
N SER A 114 5.80 1.43 -3.63
CA SER A 114 6.31 2.81 -3.71
C SER A 114 6.76 3.31 -2.34
N THR A 115 5.96 3.06 -1.30
CA THR A 115 6.29 3.47 0.08
C THR A 115 7.58 2.79 0.55
N VAL A 116 7.67 1.48 0.37
CA VAL A 116 8.82 0.70 0.85
C VAL A 116 10.09 1.01 0.07
N ILE A 117 10.03 1.15 -1.26
CA ILE A 117 11.24 1.45 -2.05
C ILE A 117 11.75 2.87 -1.78
N VAL A 118 10.85 3.83 -1.51
CA VAL A 118 11.22 5.18 -1.06
C VAL A 118 11.88 5.13 0.32
N TYR A 119 11.33 4.34 1.24
CA TYR A 119 11.92 4.13 2.57
C TYR A 119 13.34 3.54 2.48
N GLU A 120 13.52 2.47 1.69
CA GLU A 120 14.83 1.87 1.43
C GLU A 120 15.80 2.86 0.76
N HIS A 121 15.30 3.69 -0.16
CA HIS A 121 16.15 4.67 -0.82
C HIS A 121 16.69 5.73 0.14
N PHE A 122 15.84 6.31 0.99
CA PHE A 122 16.21 7.45 1.82
C PHE A 122 16.72 7.09 3.23
N LEU A 123 16.15 6.06 3.85
CA LEU A 123 16.34 5.76 5.27
C LEU A 123 17.19 4.51 5.46
N ASP A 124 16.77 3.39 4.86
CA ASP A 124 17.47 2.12 5.02
C ASP A 124 18.33 1.85 3.79
N LYS A 125 19.56 2.39 3.79
CA LYS A 125 20.55 2.26 2.70
C LYS A 125 21.07 0.82 2.51
N GLY A 126 20.21 -0.19 2.60
CA GLY A 126 20.50 -1.61 2.52
C GLY A 126 21.26 -2.14 3.72
N LYS A 127 21.05 -1.58 4.93
CA LYS A 127 21.73 -2.07 6.13
C LYS A 127 21.03 -3.29 6.74
N HIS A 128 19.72 -3.42 6.51
CA HIS A 128 18.93 -4.53 7.04
C HIS A 128 18.16 -5.25 5.92
N GLU A 129 18.03 -6.57 6.05
CA GLU A 129 17.17 -7.36 5.17
C GLU A 129 15.72 -7.21 5.64
N LEU A 130 14.80 -6.66 4.83
CA LEU A 130 13.36 -6.62 5.18
C LEU A 130 12.78 -8.04 5.23
N ILE A 131 13.31 -8.95 4.42
CA ILE A 131 13.00 -10.39 4.51
C ILE A 131 13.93 -11.02 5.56
N ASP A 132 13.82 -10.55 6.80
CA ASP A 132 14.45 -11.21 7.94
C ASP A 132 13.53 -12.34 8.44
N LYS A 133 14.08 -13.24 9.26
CA LYS A 133 13.37 -14.25 10.05
C LYS A 133 12.17 -13.67 10.81
N ARG A 134 12.10 -12.36 11.02
CA ARG A 134 10.99 -11.66 11.68
C ARG A 134 9.78 -11.43 10.79
N MET A 135 9.93 -11.45 9.46
CA MET A 135 8.82 -11.27 8.52
C MET A 135 7.71 -12.32 8.72
N LYS A 136 8.09 -13.53 9.17
CA LYS A 136 7.12 -14.58 9.52
C LYS A 136 6.10 -14.14 10.58
N TYR A 137 6.48 -13.27 11.52
CA TYR A 137 5.57 -12.77 12.56
C TYR A 137 4.53 -11.81 12.02
N LEU A 138 4.80 -11.16 10.88
CA LEU A 138 3.82 -10.35 10.16
C LEU A 138 2.98 -11.22 9.22
N MET A 139 3.60 -12.19 8.55
CA MET A 139 2.92 -13.08 7.59
C MET A 139 1.88 -13.98 8.26
N TRP A 140 2.18 -14.55 9.42
CA TRP A 140 1.26 -15.48 10.09
C TRP A 140 -0.10 -14.83 10.40
N PRO A 141 -0.18 -13.68 11.10
CA PRO A 141 -1.44 -12.98 11.32
C PRO A 141 -2.15 -12.62 10.02
N LEU A 142 -1.44 -12.13 9.00
CA LEU A 142 -2.05 -11.76 7.72
C LEU A 142 -2.68 -12.96 7.00
N LEU A 143 -1.97 -14.08 6.95
CA LEU A 143 -2.48 -15.31 6.36
C LEU A 143 -3.65 -15.87 7.17
N SER A 144 -3.60 -15.81 8.51
CA SER A 144 -4.72 -16.23 9.36
C SER A 144 -5.96 -15.38 9.12
N VAL A 145 -5.81 -14.05 9.01
CA VAL A 145 -6.93 -13.13 8.71
C VAL A 145 -7.48 -13.38 7.31
N LEU A 146 -6.61 -13.63 6.31
CA LEU A 146 -7.03 -14.01 4.97
C LEU A 146 -7.77 -15.36 4.94
N SER A 147 -7.27 -16.38 5.64
CA SER A 147 -7.95 -17.66 5.75
C SER A 147 -9.32 -17.51 6.42
N LEU A 148 -9.42 -16.74 7.50
CA LEU A 148 -10.69 -16.48 8.17
C LEU A 148 -11.67 -15.74 7.24
N PHE A 149 -11.20 -14.75 6.49
CA PHE A 149 -11.97 -14.05 5.48
C PHE A 149 -12.51 -15.02 4.41
N LEU A 150 -11.64 -15.85 3.82
CA LEU A 150 -12.04 -16.80 2.78
C LEU A 150 -13.05 -17.83 3.32
N ILE A 151 -12.82 -18.38 4.52
CA ILE A 151 -13.78 -19.30 5.15
C ILE A 151 -15.13 -18.61 5.35
N THR A 152 -15.14 -17.38 5.86
CA THR A 152 -16.37 -16.61 6.08
C THR A 152 -17.07 -16.29 4.76
N PHE A 153 -16.32 -15.89 3.73
CA PHE A 153 -16.83 -15.59 2.41
C PHE A 153 -17.55 -16.78 1.77
N PHE A 154 -16.98 -17.99 1.86
CA PHE A 154 -17.58 -19.20 1.28
C PHE A 154 -18.67 -19.84 2.14
N THR A 155 -18.73 -19.57 3.44
CA THR A 155 -19.73 -20.19 4.35
C THR A 155 -20.89 -19.28 4.68
N LYS A 156 -20.64 -18.01 5.02
CA LYS A 156 -21.63 -17.03 5.48
C LYS A 156 -21.22 -15.60 5.09
N PRO A 157 -21.29 -15.23 3.79
CA PRO A 157 -20.84 -13.92 3.30
C PRO A 157 -21.60 -12.75 3.92
N GLU A 158 -22.81 -12.96 4.44
CA GLU A 158 -23.61 -11.94 5.14
C GLU A 158 -22.88 -11.33 6.35
N ILE A 159 -22.00 -12.10 7.01
CA ILE A 159 -21.19 -11.63 8.14
C ILE A 159 -20.19 -10.55 7.71
N LEU A 160 -19.77 -10.56 6.43
CA LEU A 160 -18.82 -9.58 5.89
C LEU A 160 -19.49 -8.24 5.56
N ASN A 161 -20.83 -8.15 5.58
CA ASN A 161 -21.56 -6.90 5.39
C ASN A 161 -21.64 -6.11 6.72
N LEU A 162 -20.49 -5.64 7.17
CA LEU A 162 -20.34 -4.89 8.41
C LEU A 162 -20.62 -3.40 8.14
N LYS A 163 -21.70 -2.87 8.72
CA LYS A 163 -21.95 -1.42 8.71
C LYS A 163 -20.80 -0.70 9.42
N PHE A 164 -20.27 0.36 8.80
CA PHE A 164 -19.14 1.14 9.32
C PHE A 164 -17.85 0.34 9.51
N ALA A 165 -17.58 -0.64 8.65
CA ALA A 165 -16.38 -1.46 8.76
C ALA A 165 -15.09 -0.65 8.83
N TYR A 166 -14.96 0.41 8.02
CA TYR A 166 -13.81 1.32 8.05
C TYR A 166 -13.61 2.01 9.40
N LEU A 167 -14.70 2.37 10.08
CA LEU A 167 -14.61 2.97 11.41
C LEU A 167 -14.02 1.97 12.40
N TYR A 168 -14.50 0.71 12.36
CA TYR A 168 -13.96 -0.35 13.23
C TYR A 168 -12.51 -0.67 12.89
N ILE A 169 -12.16 -0.77 11.60
CA ILE A 169 -10.77 -1.01 11.17
C ILE A 169 -9.88 0.14 11.67
N GLY A 170 -10.29 1.39 11.45
CA GLY A 170 -9.62 2.58 11.95
C GLY A 170 -9.42 2.56 13.47
N LEU A 171 -10.46 2.23 14.21
CA LEU A 171 -10.44 2.21 15.67
C LEU A 171 -9.54 1.09 16.23
N PHE A 172 -9.70 -0.14 15.75
CA PHE A 172 -9.01 -1.30 16.31
C PHE A 172 -7.57 -1.44 15.82
N PHE A 173 -7.29 -1.12 14.55
CA PHE A 173 -5.96 -1.34 13.96
C PHE A 173 -5.08 -0.10 13.96
N PHE A 174 -5.65 1.10 14.05
CA PHE A 174 -4.85 2.34 14.06
C PHE A 174 -4.97 3.05 15.42
N LEU A 175 -6.18 3.43 15.83
CA LEU A 175 -6.35 4.28 17.01
C LEU A 175 -5.93 3.56 18.31
N LEU A 176 -6.39 2.34 18.54
CA LEU A 176 -6.03 1.59 19.75
C LEU A 176 -4.52 1.33 19.86
N PRO A 177 -3.81 0.84 18.83
CA PRO A 177 -2.35 0.69 18.87
C PRO A 177 -1.63 2.02 19.07
N THR A 178 -2.05 3.08 18.38
CA THR A 178 -1.43 4.40 18.52
C THR A 178 -1.62 4.97 19.93
N VAL A 179 -2.85 4.96 20.47
CA VAL A 179 -3.12 5.45 21.83
C VAL A 179 -2.38 4.61 22.86
N SER A 180 -2.36 3.28 22.70
CA SER A 180 -1.62 2.39 23.60
C SER A 180 -0.12 2.70 23.56
N MET A 181 0.46 2.79 22.36
CA MET A 181 1.88 3.11 22.19
C MET A 181 2.23 4.47 22.80
N LEU A 182 1.43 5.51 22.57
CA LEU A 182 1.66 6.84 23.14
C LEU A 182 1.50 6.86 24.67
N SER A 183 0.57 6.06 25.20
CA SER A 183 0.35 5.94 26.65
C SER A 183 1.51 5.24 27.36
N PHE A 184 2.07 4.19 26.75
CA PHE A 184 3.21 3.45 27.32
C PHE A 184 4.57 4.12 27.03
N PHE A 185 4.68 4.91 25.96
CA PHE A 185 5.92 5.57 25.54
C PHE A 185 5.75 7.09 25.34
N PRO A 186 5.39 7.85 26.38
CA PRO A 186 5.11 9.30 26.27
C PRO A 186 6.34 10.14 25.91
N ARG A 187 7.55 9.57 25.88
CA ARG A 187 8.77 10.28 25.44
C ARG A 187 8.85 10.46 23.92
N LEU A 188 7.96 9.86 23.15
CA LEU A 188 7.92 9.99 21.69
C LEU A 188 7.08 11.19 21.20
N THR A 189 6.45 11.93 22.12
CA THR A 189 5.62 13.11 21.81
C THR A 189 6.30 14.45 22.09
N LEU A 190 7.63 14.47 22.33
CA LEU A 190 8.43 15.66 22.60
C LEU A 190 9.61 15.78 21.64
#